data_AF-A0A969EGN3-F1
#
_entry.id   AF-A0A969EGN3-F1
#
_cell.length_a   1.000
_cell.length_b   1.000
_cell.length_c   1.000
_cell.angle_alpha   90.00
_cell.angle_beta   90.00
_cell.angle_gamma   90.00
#
_symmetry.space_group_name_H-M   'P 1'
#
loop_
_entity.id
_entity.type
_entity.pdbx_description
1 polymer ?
#
loop_
_entity_poly.entity_id
_entity_poly.type
_entity_poly.pdbx_seq_one_letter_code
_entity_poly.pdbx_strand_id
1 'polypeptide(L)'
;MSAKKILIITYYWPPFGGSGVQRWLKFVKYLPEFGWRPIVFTPENPVFSTKDESLLDDIPSEVDVIKLPIWEPAEFFNKASTAVGRKKIKQVTW
;
A
#
# COMPACT_ATOMS: atom_id res chain seq x y z
N MET A 1 -29.92 -8.71 1.30
CA MET A 1 -29.18 -8.36 2.52
C MET A 1 -28.19 -7.24 2.18
N SER A 2 -27.99 -6.25 3.05
CA SER A 2 -26.96 -5.23 2.81
C SER A 2 -25.58 -5.88 2.86
N ALA A 3 -24.72 -5.61 1.87
CA ALA A 3 -23.33 -6.07 1.89
C ALA A 3 -22.63 -5.53 3.15
N LYS A 4 -21.87 -6.40 3.83
CA LYS A 4 -21.15 -6.01 5.05
C LYS A 4 -19.91 -5.22 4.65
N LYS A 5 -19.61 -4.12 5.34
CA LYS A 5 -18.43 -3.30 5.06
C LYS A 5 -17.23 -3.79 5.86
N ILE A 6 -16.04 -3.76 5.25
CA ILE A 6 -14.77 -4.06 5.93
C ILE A 6 -13.74 -2.98 5.58
N LEU A 7 -13.08 -2.42 6.59
CA LEU A 7 -11.98 -1.48 6.42
C LEU A 7 -10.66 -2.24 6.51
N ILE A 8 -9.84 -2.12 5.47
CA ILE A 8 -8.52 -2.74 5.36
C ILE A 8 -7.48 -1.61 5.38
N ILE A 9 -6.68 -1.57 6.44
CA ILE A 9 -5.61 -0.58 6.60
C ILE A 9 -4.30 -1.27 6.21
N THR A 10 -3.70 -0.84 5.10
CA THR A 10 -2.48 -1.46 4.58
C THR A 10 -1.49 -0.44 4.05
N TYR A 11 -0.22 -0.66 4.37
CA TYR A 11 0.90 0.06 3.77
C TYR A 11 1.24 -0.49 2.37
N TYR A 12 0.91 -1.76 2.10
CA TYR A 12 1.25 -2.46 0.86
C TYR A 12 0.06 -2.42 -0.11
N TRP A 13 0.05 -1.45 -1.03
CA TRP A 13 -1.03 -1.24 -1.99
C TRP A 13 -0.52 -0.90 -3.40
N PRO A 14 -1.23 -1.22 -4.49
CA PRO A 14 -0.87 -0.75 -5.83
C PRO A 14 -0.78 0.79 -5.94
N PRO A 15 0.14 1.31 -6.77
CA PRO A 15 0.89 0.63 -7.82
C PRO A 15 2.22 0.02 -7.35
N PHE A 16 2.45 -0.17 -6.05
CA PHE A 16 3.70 -0.77 -5.59
C PHE A 16 3.70 -2.29 -5.80
N GLY A 17 4.88 -2.85 -6.08
CA GLY A 17 5.06 -4.28 -6.27
C GLY A 17 5.39 -5.02 -4.97
N GLY A 18 5.45 -6.36 -5.06
CA GLY A 18 5.92 -7.23 -3.97
C GLY A 18 4.84 -8.13 -3.37
N SER A 19 5.28 -9.14 -2.63
CA SER A 19 4.41 -10.18 -2.07
C SER A 19 3.36 -9.64 -1.09
N GLY A 20 3.70 -8.58 -0.34
CA GLY A 20 2.77 -7.89 0.56
C GLY A 20 1.61 -7.23 -0.18
N VAL A 21 1.88 -6.61 -1.33
CA VAL A 21 0.85 -5.93 -2.12
C VAL A 21 -0.09 -6.94 -2.77
N GLN A 22 0.48 -7.99 -3.37
CA GLN A 22 -0.29 -9.06 -4.01
C GLN A 22 -1.30 -9.71 -3.05
N ARG A 23 -0.91 -9.96 -1.79
CA ARG A 23 -1.81 -10.55 -0.79
C ARG A 23 -3.05 -9.69 -0.58
N TRP A 24 -2.85 -8.41 -0.30
CA TRP A 24 -3.97 -7.50 0.00
C TRP A 24 -4.82 -7.24 -1.23
N LEU A 25 -4.20 -7.10 -2.41
CA LEU A 25 -4.91 -6.93 -3.67
C LEU A 25 -5.84 -8.12 -3.96
N LYS A 26 -5.37 -9.36 -3.81
CA LYS A 26 -6.22 -10.54 -4.03
C LYS A 26 -7.33 -10.67 -2.98
N PHE A 27 -7.07 -10.37 -1.71
CA PHE A 27 -8.16 -10.34 -0.71
C PHE A 27 -9.24 -9.35 -1.10
N VAL A 28 -8.86 -8.13 -1.45
CA VAL A 28 -9.78 -7.07 -1.86
C VAL A 28 -10.54 -7.45 -3.14
N LYS A 29 -9.88 -8.13 -4.07
CA LYS A 29 -10.50 -8.62 -5.31
C LYS A 29 -11.61 -9.64 -5.08
N TYR A 30 -11.41 -10.59 -4.15
CA TYR A 30 -12.35 -11.71 -3.95
C TYR A 30 -13.36 -11.51 -2.82
N LEU A 31 -13.13 -10.58 -1.87
CA LEU A 31 -14.07 -10.29 -0.78
C LEU A 31 -15.51 -9.95 -1.24
N PRO A 32 -15.72 -9.21 -2.35
CA PRO A 32 -17.05 -8.97 -2.91
C PRO A 32 -17.85 -10.26 -3.19
N GLU A 33 -17.20 -11.34 -3.63
CA GLU A 33 -17.83 -12.63 -3.91
C GLU A 33 -18.43 -13.27 -2.64
N PHE A 34 -17.94 -12.89 -1.45
CA PHE A 34 -18.44 -13.34 -0.16
C PHE A 34 -19.43 -12.35 0.48
N GLY A 35 -19.91 -11.36 -0.26
CA GLY A 35 -20.88 -10.37 0.21
C GLY A 35 -20.26 -9.26 1.09
N TRP A 36 -18.95 -9.06 1.00
CA TRP A 36 -18.24 -7.99 1.70
C TRP A 36 -17.87 -6.86 0.74
N ARG A 37 -18.12 -5.61 1.15
CA ARG A 37 -17.64 -4.42 0.46
C ARG A 37 -16.35 -3.93 1.13
N PRO A 38 -15.17 -4.16 0.52
CA PRO A 38 -13.92 -3.68 1.06
C PRO A 38 -13.75 -2.17 0.85
N ILE A 39 -13.22 -1.52 1.88
CA ILE A 39 -12.74 -0.14 1.86
C ILE A 39 -11.27 -0.23 2.24
N VAL A 40 -10.39 0.28 1.39
CA VAL A 40 -8.95 0.22 1.60
C VAL A 40 -8.46 1.58 2.03
N PHE A 41 -7.74 1.63 3.14
CA PHE A 41 -7.01 2.80 3.57
C PHE A 41 -5.51 2.54 3.39
N THR A 42 -4.83 3.41 2.64
CA THR A 42 -3.41 3.26 2.37
C THR A 42 -2.72 4.62 2.27
N PRO A 43 -1.41 4.72 2.52
CA PRO A 43 -0.69 5.97 2.34
C PRO A 43 -0.66 6.45 0.88
N GLU A 44 -0.69 7.75 0.69
CA GLU A 44 -0.48 8.38 -0.63
C GLU A 44 1.00 8.41 -1.02
N ASN A 45 1.90 8.55 -0.03
CA ASN A 45 3.35 8.75 -0.20
C ASN A 45 4.21 7.67 0.48
N PRO A 46 3.97 6.37 0.28
CA PRO A 46 4.78 5.35 0.94
C PRO A 46 6.17 5.23 0.27
N VAL A 47 7.17 4.88 1.08
CA VAL A 47 8.55 4.65 0.64
C VAL A 47 8.67 3.21 0.13
N PHE A 48 8.57 3.04 -1.19
CA PHE A 48 8.75 1.75 -1.86
C PHE A 48 9.73 1.85 -3.03
N SER A 49 10.53 0.79 -3.21
CA SER A 49 11.51 0.69 -4.29
C SER A 49 10.91 0.25 -5.63
N THR A 50 9.85 -0.55 -5.60
CA THR A 50 9.34 -1.27 -6.77
C THR A 50 7.92 -0.82 -7.08
N LYS A 51 7.69 -0.33 -8.29
CA LYS A 51 6.37 0.00 -8.83
C LYS A 51 6.02 -0.95 -9.97
N ASP A 52 4.76 -1.34 -10.02
CA ASP A 52 4.13 -2.15 -11.04
C ASP A 52 2.70 -1.63 -11.26
N GLU A 53 2.52 -0.83 -12.31
CA GLU A 53 1.24 -0.19 -12.62
C GLU A 53 0.19 -1.19 -13.11
N SER A 54 0.60 -2.36 -13.61
CA SER A 54 -0.32 -3.41 -14.08
C SER A 54 -1.22 -3.94 -12.95
N LEU A 55 -0.80 -3.78 -11.69
CA LEU A 55 -1.58 -4.17 -10.52
C LEU A 55 -2.81 -3.27 -10.27
N LEU A 56 -2.87 -2.09 -10.89
CA LEU A 56 -4.04 -1.22 -10.81
C LEU A 56 -5.25 -1.82 -11.54
N ASP A 57 -5.01 -2.56 -12.62
CA ASP A 57 -6.06 -3.22 -13.41
C ASP A 57 -6.76 -4.35 -12.63
N ASP A 58 -6.12 -4.83 -11.56
CA ASP A 58 -6.64 -5.88 -10.69
C ASP A 58 -7.53 -5.35 -9.56
N ILE A 59 -7.68 -4.02 -9.42
CA ILE A 59 -8.55 -3.39 -8.43
C ILE A 59 -10.00 -3.37 -8.96
N PRO A 60 -10.95 -4.05 -8.32
CA PRO A 60 -12.35 -3.99 -8.74
C PRO A 60 -12.93 -2.58 -8.53
N SER A 61 -13.81 -2.15 -9.44
CA SER A 61 -14.49 -0.84 -9.38
C SER A 61 -15.38 -0.65 -8.14
N GLU A 62 -15.75 -1.74 -7.48
CA GLU A 62 -16.61 -1.77 -6.30
C GLU A 62 -15.85 -1.42 -5.00
N VAL A 63 -14.53 -1.32 -5.08
CA VAL A 63 -13.63 -1.10 -3.93
C VAL A 63 -13.36 0.39 -3.77
N ASP A 64 -13.66 0.90 -2.58
CA ASP A 64 -13.32 2.27 -2.22
C ASP A 64 -11.87 2.32 -1.71
N VAL A 65 -10.99 3.08 -2.37
CA VAL A 65 -9.60 3.27 -1.94
C VAL A 65 -9.42 4.70 -1.43
N ILE A 66 -9.11 4.82 -0.14
CA ILE A 66 -8.81 6.07 0.56
C ILE A 66 -7.29 6.18 0.69
N LYS A 67 -6.75 7.24 0.10
CA LYS A 67 -5.32 7.58 0.22
C LYS A 67 -5.17 8.85 1.04
N LEU A 68 -4.28 8.81 2.04
CA LEU A 68 -3.91 10.00 2.81
C LEU A 68 -2.37 10.12 2.89
N PRO A 69 -1.82 11.33 2.88
CA PRO A 69 -0.41 11.54 3.11
C PRO A 69 -0.07 11.18 4.56
N ILE A 70 1.05 10.50 4.75
CA ILE A 70 1.59 10.15 6.07
C ILE A 70 2.97 10.80 6.28
N TRP A 71 3.30 11.02 7.54
CA TRP A 71 4.67 11.34 7.92
C TRP A 71 5.50 10.06 7.92
N GLU A 72 6.58 10.05 7.13
CA GLU A 72 7.48 8.92 6.94
C GLU A 72 8.75 9.05 7.81
N PRO A 73 8.86 8.33 8.94
CA PRO A 73 10.04 8.43 9.80
C PRO A 73 11.31 8.00 9.05
N ALA A 74 11.21 7.01 8.15
CA ALA A 74 12.33 6.50 7.39
C ALA A 74 12.95 7.57 6.47
N GLU A 75 12.13 8.39 5.80
CA GLU A 75 12.66 9.51 5.01
C GLU A 75 13.30 10.58 5.89
N PHE A 76 12.71 10.86 7.05
CA PHE A 76 13.25 11.82 8.01
C PHE A 76 14.64 11.40 8.50
N PHE A 77 14.81 10.13 8.91
CA PHE A 77 16.11 9.60 9.32
C PHE A 77 17.13 9.56 8.16
N ASN A 78 16.70 9.25 6.94
CA ASN A 78 17.58 9.29 5.77
C ASN A 78 18.06 10.71 5.45
N LYS A 79 17.19 11.72 5.54
CA LYS A 79 17.58 13.13 5.35
C LYS A 79 18.51 13.60 6.48
N ALA A 80 18.21 13.25 7.73
CA ALA A 80 19.04 13.59 8.88
C ALA A 80 20.44 12.94 8.82
N SER A 81 20.51 11.65 8.46
CA SER A 81 21.79 10.93 8.31
C SER A 81 22.63 11.43 7.12
N THR A 82 21.99 11.86 6.03
CA THR A 82 22.66 12.51 4.89
C THR A 82 23.29 13.84 5.31
N ALA A 83 22.60 14.64 6.14
CA ALA A 83 23.15 15.89 6.69
C ALA A 83 24.33 15.67 7.65
N VAL A 84 24.42 14.49 8.28
CA VAL A 84 25.49 14.09 9.22
C VAL A 84 26.61 13.29 8.53
N GLY A 85 26.60 13.16 7.20
CA GLY A 85 27.66 12.48 6.44
C GLY A 85 27.76 10.97 6.67
N ARG A 86 26.73 10.34 7.27
CA ARG A 86 26.69 8.88 7.45
C ARG A 86 26.11 8.21 6.21
N LYS A 87 26.76 7.14 5.74
CA LYS A 87 26.37 6.31 4.58
C LYS A 87 24.86 6.06 4.56
N LYS A 88 24.21 6.31 3.41
CA LYS A 88 22.80 5.96 3.15
C LYS A 88 22.52 4.55 3.65
N ILE A 89 21.50 4.40 4.49
CA ILE A 89 20.98 3.09 4.89
C ILE A 89 20.41 2.46 3.61
N LYS A 90 21.10 1.44 3.07
CA LYS A 90 20.57 0.67 1.94
C LYS A 90 19.32 -0.05 2.44
N GLN A 91 18.17 0.28 1.87
CA GLN A 91 17.00 -0.56 2.08
C GLN A 91 17.29 -1.95 1.52
N VAL A 92 17.04 -2.97 2.34
CA VAL A 92 17.23 -4.37 1.98
C VAL A 92 16.17 -4.70 0.92
N THR A 93 16.61 -4.83 -0.32
CA THR A 93 15.83 -5.43 -1.39
C THR A 93 16.03 -6.94 -1.29
N TRP A 94 14.96 -7.69 -1.04
CA TRP A 94 14.97 -9.16 -1.12
C TRP A 94 14.98 -9.62 -2.57
#